data_AF-A0A368XXF4-F1
#
_entry.id   AF-A0A368XXF4-F1
#
_cell.length_a   1.000
_cell.length_b   1.000
_cell.length_c   1.000
_cell.angle_alpha   90.00
_cell.angle_beta   90.00
_cell.angle_gamma   90.00
#
_symmetry.space_group_name_H-M   'P 1'
#
loop_
_entity.id
_entity.type
_entity.pdbx_description
1 polymer ?
#
loop_
_entity_poly.entity_id
_entity_poly.type
_entity_poly.pdbx_seq_one_letter_code
_entity_poly.pdbx_strand_id
1 'polypeptide(L)'
;MNEQLSFPDLQQPAAFARCVARSCSAGVLSAEIEGQEQAVRALAARMQDGPLRARFGPQSIKLLRFTVLDQGTPSRLVFLADYRRHP
;
A
#
# COMPACT_ATOMS: atom_id res chain seq x y z
N MET A 1 5.60 4.54 -14.55
CA MET A 1 4.74 3.38 -14.84
C MET A 1 4.20 2.86 -13.51
N ASN A 2 2.95 2.39 -13.47
CA ASN A 2 2.42 1.76 -12.26
C ASN A 2 2.90 0.31 -12.22
N GLU A 3 3.39 -0.15 -11.07
CA GLU A 3 3.76 -1.55 -10.83
C GLU A 3 2.88 -2.14 -9.74
N GLN A 4 2.83 -3.47 -9.69
CA GLN A 4 2.06 -4.18 -8.69
C GLN A 4 2.62 -3.94 -7.29
N LEU A 5 1.74 -3.60 -6.36
CA LEU A 5 2.05 -3.54 -4.93
C LEU A 5 1.38 -4.73 -4.24
N SER A 6 2.09 -5.43 -3.36
CA SER A 6 1.48 -6.50 -2.56
C SER A 6 1.99 -6.46 -1.13
N PHE A 7 1.19 -6.97 -0.20
CA PHE A 7 1.48 -6.95 1.22
C PHE A 7 1.49 -8.39 1.73
N PRO A 8 2.67 -9.05 1.80
CA PRO A 8 2.76 -10.47 2.13
C PRO A 8 2.29 -10.80 3.55
N ASP A 9 2.34 -9.82 4.46
CA ASP A 9 1.93 -9.99 5.86
C ASP A 9 0.43 -9.75 6.10
N LEU A 10 -0.35 -9.40 5.07
CA LEU A 10 -1.80 -9.27 5.21
C LEU A 10 -2.47 -10.63 5.05
N GLN A 11 -3.36 -10.98 5.98
CA GLN A 11 -4.03 -12.29 6.00
C GLN A 11 -4.95 -12.55 4.80
N GLN A 12 -5.32 -11.53 4.01
CA GLN A 12 -6.30 -11.66 2.93
C GLN A 12 -5.90 -10.90 1.64
N PRO A 13 -4.84 -11.33 0.93
CA PRO A 13 -4.42 -10.69 -0.31
C PRO A 13 -5.47 -10.79 -1.42
N ALA A 14 -6.28 -11.85 -1.43
CA ALA A 14 -7.37 -12.04 -2.40
C ALA A 14 -8.56 -11.08 -2.22
N ALA A 15 -8.63 -10.37 -1.09
CA ALA A 15 -9.65 -9.37 -0.84
C ALA A 15 -9.35 -8.03 -1.55
N PHE A 16 -8.14 -7.86 -2.09
CA PHE A 16 -7.79 -6.71 -2.90
C PHE A 16 -7.93 -7.03 -4.39
N ALA A 17 -8.78 -6.27 -5.09
CA ALA A 17 -8.99 -6.40 -6.52
C ALA A 17 -7.85 -5.74 -7.32
N ARG A 18 -7.30 -4.64 -6.81
CA ARG A 18 -6.23 -3.88 -7.46
C ARG A 18 -5.31 -3.27 -6.41
N CYS A 19 -4.04 -3.62 -6.48
CA CYS A 19 -2.99 -3.00 -5.66
C CYS A 19 -1.87 -2.55 -6.58
N VAL A 20 -1.82 -1.25 -6.86
CA VAL A 20 -0.80 -0.69 -7.74
C VAL A 20 -0.12 0.47 -7.06
N ALA A 21 1.14 0.68 -7.42
CA ALA A 21 1.94 1.77 -6.92
C ALA A 21 2.79 2.38 -8.03
N ARG A 22 3.26 3.58 -7.79
CA ARG A 22 4.29 4.21 -8.61
C ARG A 22 5.27 4.96 -7.71
N SER A 23 6.55 4.92 -8.07
CA SER A 23 7.54 5.83 -7.47
C SER A 23 7.28 7.25 -7.96
N CYS A 24 7.01 8.18 -7.04
CA CYS A 24 6.78 9.59 -7.38
C CYS A 24 8.07 10.42 -7.25
N SER A 25 8.94 10.09 -6.29
CA SER A 25 10.26 10.68 -6.11
C SER A 25 11.18 9.67 -5.41
N ALA A 26 12.46 10.02 -5.24
CA ALA A 26 13.41 9.17 -4.53
C ALA A 26 12.92 8.89 -3.10
N GLY A 27 12.53 7.65 -2.83
CA GLY A 27 12.06 7.22 -1.51
C GLY A 27 10.57 7.47 -1.22
N VAL A 28 9.79 7.96 -2.18
CA VAL A 28 8.33 8.16 -2.00
C VAL A 28 7.54 7.40 -3.05
N LEU A 29 6.52 6.69 -2.60
CA LEU A 29 5.68 5.80 -3.39
C LEU A 29 4.22 6.22 -3.26
N SER A 30 3.54 6.42 -4.39
CA SER A 30 2.09 6.65 -4.44
C SER A 30 1.41 5.32 -4.72
N ALA A 31 0.53 4.90 -3.83
CA ALA A 31 -0.21 3.65 -3.94
C ALA A 31 -1.70 3.90 -4.10
N GLU A 32 -2.33 3.05 -4.89
CA GLU A 32 -3.77 2.95 -5.06
C GLU A 32 -4.17 1.50 -4.80
N ILE A 33 -5.02 1.33 -3.79
CA ILE A 33 -5.57 0.06 -3.36
C ILE A 33 -7.07 0.09 -3.55
N GLU A 34 -7.62 -0.93 -4.19
CA GLU A 34 -9.05 -1.16 -4.33
C GLU A 34 -9.36 -2.61 -3.97
N GLY A 35 -10.43 -2.81 -3.21
CA GLY A 35 -10.81 -4.14 -2.73
C GLY A 35 -12.05 -4.11 -1.86
N GLN A 36 -12.28 -5.20 -1.14
CA GLN A 36 -13.35 -5.28 -0.16
C GLN A 36 -13.14 -4.23 0.94
N GLU A 37 -14.21 -3.55 1.33
CA GLU A 37 -14.17 -2.48 2.33
C GLU A 37 -13.48 -2.92 3.63
N GLN A 38 -13.79 -4.13 4.12
CA GLN A 38 -13.20 -4.65 5.35
C GLN A 38 -11.68 -4.82 5.24
N ALA A 39 -11.18 -5.25 4.07
CA ALA A 39 -9.75 -5.42 3.82
C ALA A 39 -9.05 -4.06 3.69
N VAL A 40 -9.69 -3.09 3.04
CA VAL A 40 -9.18 -1.72 2.92
C VAL A 40 -9.11 -1.03 4.28
N ARG A 41 -10.16 -1.18 5.11
CA ARG A 41 -10.15 -0.68 6.50
C ARG A 41 -9.08 -1.36 7.35
N ALA A 42 -8.91 -2.67 7.24
CA ALA A 42 -7.87 -3.40 7.97
C ALA A 42 -6.46 -2.95 7.56
N LEU A 43 -6.21 -2.71 6.27
CA LEU A 43 -4.96 -2.12 5.79
C LEU A 43 -4.75 -0.72 6.35
N ALA A 44 -5.76 0.15 6.30
CA ALA A 44 -5.68 1.50 6.85
C ALA A 44 -5.39 1.49 8.36
N ALA A 45 -6.00 0.57 9.12
CA ALA A 45 -5.69 0.38 10.54
C ALA A 45 -4.24 -0.08 10.74
N ARG A 46 -3.77 -1.05 9.94
CA ARG A 46 -2.39 -1.56 10.03
C ARG A 46 -1.34 -0.49 9.69
N MET A 47 -1.66 0.44 8.79
CA MET A 47 -0.82 1.62 8.48
C MET A 47 -0.67 2.56 9.68
N GLN A 48 -1.66 2.62 10.59
CA GLN A 48 -1.60 3.42 11.81
C GLN A 48 -0.71 2.76 12.88
N ASP A 49 -0.65 1.42 12.91
CA ASP A 49 0.20 0.67 13.84
C ASP A 49 1.69 0.82 13.55
N GLY A 50 2.05 1.26 12.34
CA GLY A 50 3.42 1.58 11.97
C GLY A 50 3.87 0.96 10.64
N PRO A 51 5.19 0.76 10.46
CA PRO A 51 5.74 0.35 9.18
C PRO A 51 5.21 -0.98 8.64
N LEU A 52 5.00 -1.03 7.32
CA LEU A 52 4.51 -2.21 6.60
C LEU A 52 5.57 -2.78 5.68
N ARG A 53 5.67 -4.11 5.61
CA ARG A 53 6.41 -4.77 4.55
C ARG A 53 5.51 -4.88 3.32
N ALA A 54 6.08 -4.58 2.17
CA ALA A 54 5.39 -4.70 0.89
C ALA A 54 6.37 -5.20 -0.18
N ARG A 55 5.83 -5.65 -1.31
CA ARG A 55 6.58 -5.87 -2.53
C ARG A 55 6.10 -4.91 -3.60
N PHE A 56 7.04 -4.18 -4.20
CA PHE A 56 6.80 -3.26 -5.31
C PHE A 56 7.48 -3.84 -6.55
N GLY A 57 6.67 -4.39 -7.46
CA GLY A 57 7.16 -5.26 -8.52
C GLY A 57 7.97 -6.44 -7.93
N PRO A 58 9.19 -6.70 -8.41
CA PRO A 58 10.04 -7.75 -7.86
C PRO A 58 10.76 -7.35 -6.55
N GLN A 59 10.68 -6.08 -6.13
CA GLN A 59 11.48 -5.55 -5.02
C GLN A 59 10.74 -5.69 -3.69
N SER A 60 11.43 -6.23 -2.68
CA SER A 60 10.95 -6.16 -1.29
C SER A 60 11.25 -4.78 -0.71
N ILE A 61 10.23 -4.14 -0.16
CA ILE A 61 10.31 -2.78 0.39
C ILE A 61 9.65 -2.71 1.76
N LYS A 62 10.00 -1.68 2.51
CA LYS A 62 9.35 -1.31 3.77
C LYS A 62 8.74 0.08 3.63
N LEU A 63 7.43 0.17 3.77
CA LEU A 63 6.68 1.41 3.85
C LEU A 63 6.72 1.92 5.29
N LEU A 64 7.03 3.20 5.48
CA LEU A 64 7.36 3.76 6.80
C LEU A 64 6.33 4.78 7.29
N ARG A 65 6.08 5.81 6.48
CA ARG A 65 5.26 6.96 6.85
C ARG A 65 4.21 7.15 5.78
N PHE A 66 2.95 7.22 6.18
CA PHE A 66 1.81 7.20 5.27
C PHE A 66 1.08 8.54 5.28
N THR A 67 0.67 9.02 4.11
CA THR A 67 -0.19 10.18 3.92
C THR A 67 -1.37 9.75 3.06
N VAL A 68 -2.55 9.63 3.67
CA VAL A 68 -3.78 9.30 2.93
C VAL A 68 -4.18 10.51 2.08
N LEU A 69 -4.39 10.27 0.78
CA LEU A 69 -4.80 11.30 -0.18
C LEU A 69 -6.29 11.23 -0.49
N ASP A 70 -6.85 10.02 -0.57
CA ASP A 70 -8.28 9.81 -0.84
C ASP A 70 -8.79 8.58 -0.09
N GLN A 71 -9.89 8.80 0.64
CA GLN A 71 -10.69 7.80 1.36
C GLN A 71 -12.18 7.99 1.08
N GLY A 72 -12.56 8.76 0.05
CA GLY A 72 -13.96 9.08 -0.24
C GLY A 72 -14.82 7.85 -0.57
N THR A 73 -14.19 6.75 -0.99
CA THR A 73 -14.86 5.48 -1.27
C THR A 73 -14.39 4.40 -0.27
N PRO A 74 -15.29 3.71 0.46
CA PRO A 74 -14.91 2.72 1.47
C PRO A 74 -14.09 1.53 0.94
N SER A 75 -14.24 1.21 -0.34
CA SER A 75 -13.52 0.14 -1.05
C SER A 75 -12.20 0.58 -1.69
N ARG A 76 -11.80 1.84 -1.54
CA ARG A 76 -10.61 2.41 -2.17
C ARG A 76 -9.77 3.20 -1.17
N LEU A 77 -8.45 3.05 -1.27
CA LEU A 77 -7.50 3.79 -0.48
C LEU A 77 -6.36 4.27 -1.38
N VAL A 78 -6.19 5.59 -1.45
CA VAL A 78 -5.05 6.22 -2.13
C VAL A 78 -4.17 6.89 -1.09
N PHE A 79 -2.87 6.58 -1.12
CA PHE A 79 -1.92 7.14 -0.17
C PHE A 79 -0.53 7.34 -0.77
N LEU A 80 0.23 8.25 -0.17
CA LEU A 80 1.67 8.33 -0.33
C LEU A 80 2.33 7.60 0.83
N ALA A 81 3.47 6.95 0.55
CA ALA A 81 4.30 6.36 1.56
C ALA A 81 5.78 6.62 1.32
N ASP A 82 6.49 6.98 2.38
CA ASP A 82 7.95 6.85 2.38
C ASP A 82 8.30 5.37 2.35
N TYR A 83 9.24 4.99 1.49
CA TYR A 83 9.69 3.61 1.38
C TYR A 83 11.20 3.47 1.36
N ARG A 84 11.68 2.34 1.86
CA ARG A 84 13.07 1.91 1.71
C ARG A 84 13.10 0.52 1.10
N ARG A 85 14.10 0.28 0.24
CA ARG A 85 14.38 -1.07 -0.24
C ARG A 85 14.84 -1.91 0.93
N HIS A 86 14.28 -3.10 1.04
CA HIS A 86 14.81 -4.11 1.93
C HIS A 86 15.97 -4.78 1.18
N PRO A 87 17.20 -4.75 1.71
CA PRO A 87 18.29 -5.57 1.17
C PRO A 87 17.98 -7.05 1.31
#